data_AF-A0A251XDK9-F1
#
_entry.id   AF-A0A251XDK9-F1
#
_cell.length_a   1.000
_cell.length_b   1.000
_cell.length_c   1.000
_cell.angle_alpha   90.00
_cell.angle_beta   90.00
_cell.angle_gamma   90.00
#
_symmetry.space_group_name_H-M   'P 1'
#
loop_
_entity.id
_entity.type
_entity.pdbx_description
1 polymer ?
#
loop_
_entity_poly.entity_id
_entity_poly.type
_entity_poly.pdbx_seq_one_letter_code
_entity_poly.pdbx_strand_id
1 'polypeptide(L)'
;MATWPGNSNWIAADGQTVVAYRVVGSVAITTAAPLGPPDDDRALRDVLGQFARFADDNGWTPVFYSVPASMTPLFREMGWETLVVAEETVVRPGTWQTTGKKWQDVRTSINRADRAGIRAEWTTWAELPLAWASQIEQMSEEWVAEKELPEMGFTLGGVEELRDPAVRLMLAIDADDHVQAARAGCPPGATARWSAGRSTSCAAAPTGSTA
;
A
#
# COMPACT_ATOMS: atom_id res chain seq x y z
N MET A 1 0.71 -4.48 5.60
CA MET A 1 0.62 -5.69 4.76
C MET A 1 1.11 -6.93 5.50
N ALA A 2 2.40 -7.07 5.83
CA ALA A 2 2.90 -8.29 6.49
C ALA A 2 2.24 -8.63 7.85
N THR A 3 1.76 -7.62 8.57
CA THR A 3 1.10 -7.76 9.87
C THR A 3 -0.42 -7.90 9.79
N TRP A 4 -1.00 -7.84 8.59
CA TRP A 4 -2.45 -7.82 8.43
C TRP A 4 -3.07 -9.20 8.69
N PRO A 5 -4.29 -9.25 9.25
CA PRO A 5 -5.02 -10.49 9.47
C PRO A 5 -5.12 -11.34 8.20
N GLY A 6 -4.93 -12.65 8.34
CA GLY A 6 -4.96 -13.61 7.24
C GLY A 6 -3.63 -13.82 6.52
N ASN A 7 -2.59 -13.06 6.86
CA ASN A 7 -1.22 -13.35 6.45
C ASN A 7 -0.49 -14.15 7.55
N SER A 8 0.29 -15.13 7.12
CA SER A 8 1.19 -15.92 7.96
C SER A 8 2.62 -15.44 7.77
N ASN A 9 3.44 -15.58 8.81
CA ASN A 9 4.86 -15.26 8.75
C ASN A 9 5.68 -16.54 8.89
N TRP A 10 6.53 -16.81 7.90
CA TRP A 10 7.57 -17.81 8.00
C TRP A 10 8.89 -17.12 8.33
N ILE A 11 9.60 -17.63 9.34
CA ILE A 11 10.88 -17.07 9.80
C ILE A 11 11.98 -18.00 9.30
N ALA A 12 12.97 -17.44 8.61
CA ALA A 12 14.10 -18.19 8.10
C ALA A 12 15.00 -18.70 9.22
N ALA A 13 15.87 -19.67 8.90
CA ALA A 13 16.78 -20.28 9.87
C ALA A 13 17.78 -19.28 10.48
N ASP A 14 18.02 -18.13 9.83
CA ASP A 14 18.82 -17.03 10.36
C ASP A 14 18.14 -16.31 11.54
N GLY A 15 16.84 -16.52 11.76
CA GLY A 15 16.04 -15.86 12.78
C GLY A 15 15.87 -14.35 12.60
N GLN A 16 16.31 -13.78 11.46
CA GLN A 16 16.32 -12.36 11.17
C GLN A 16 15.53 -12.01 9.91
N THR A 17 15.29 -13.00 9.04
CA THR A 17 14.54 -12.82 7.80
C THR A 17 13.15 -13.44 7.92
N VAL A 18 12.14 -12.69 7.50
CA VAL A 18 10.72 -13.06 7.54
C VAL A 18 10.14 -13.02 6.14
N VAL A 19 9.44 -14.08 5.76
CA VAL A 19 8.60 -14.12 4.55
C VAL A 19 7.14 -14.11 4.99
N ALA A 20 6.46 -12.99 4.72
CA ALA A 20 5.02 -12.88 4.91
C ALA A 20 4.31 -13.46 3.67
N TYR A 21 3.35 -14.35 3.91
CA TYR A 21 2.65 -15.08 2.85
C TYR A 21 1.21 -15.40 3.24
N ARG A 22 0.43 -15.83 2.26
CA ARG A 22 -0.92 -16.38 2.47
C ARG A 22 -1.07 -17.65 1.66
N VAL A 23 -1.81 -18.61 2.20
CA VAL A 23 -2.20 -19.81 1.46
C VAL A 23 -3.60 -19.62 0.90
N VAL A 24 -3.74 -19.76 -0.41
CA VAL A 24 -5.03 -19.72 -1.13
C VAL A 24 -5.12 -20.97 -1.99
N GLY A 25 -6.05 -21.87 -1.64
CA GLY A 25 -6.09 -23.21 -2.25
C GLY A 25 -4.80 -23.97 -1.96
N SER A 26 -4.07 -24.36 -3.01
CA SER A 26 -2.77 -25.02 -2.92
C SER A 26 -1.59 -24.09 -3.22
N VAL A 27 -1.77 -22.77 -3.15
CA VAL A 27 -0.73 -21.79 -3.49
C VAL A 27 -0.33 -20.98 -2.26
N ALA A 28 0.97 -20.96 -1.97
CA ALA A 28 1.57 -20.09 -0.96
C ALA A 28 2.12 -18.83 -1.64
N ILE A 29 1.37 -17.74 -1.59
CA ILE A 29 1.71 -16.47 -2.25
C ILE A 29 2.30 -15.48 -1.25
N THR A 30 3.49 -14.94 -1.53
CA THR A 30 4.14 -13.95 -0.66
C THR A 30 3.50 -12.57 -0.80
N THR A 31 3.51 -11.75 0.25
CA THR A 31 2.91 -10.41 0.21
C THR A 31 3.90 -9.33 -0.28
N ALA A 32 5.20 -9.64 -0.23
CA ALA A 32 6.30 -8.79 -0.65
C ALA A 32 7.58 -9.63 -0.77
N ALA A 33 8.70 -8.98 -1.10
CA ALA A 33 10.04 -9.56 -0.91
C ALA A 33 10.31 -9.89 0.59
N PRO A 34 11.26 -10.81 0.89
CA PRO A 34 11.66 -11.13 2.25
C PRO A 34 12.02 -9.86 3.05
N LEU A 35 11.56 -9.80 4.30
CA LEU A 35 11.76 -8.71 5.23
C LEU A 35 12.90 -9.05 6.19
N GLY A 36 13.89 -8.19 6.31
CA GLY A 36 15.09 -8.43 7.12
C GLY A 36 16.35 -8.06 6.35
N PRO A 37 17.54 -8.37 6.88
CA PRO A 37 18.82 -8.14 6.21
C PRO A 37 19.36 -9.41 5.54
N PRO A 38 18.89 -9.80 4.34
CA PRO A 38 19.71 -10.64 3.48
C PRO A 38 20.83 -9.73 2.96
N ASP A 39 22.00 -9.81 3.59
CA ASP A 39 23.13 -8.91 3.35
C ASP A 39 23.72 -9.02 1.92
N ASP A 40 23.37 -10.07 1.17
CA ASP A 40 23.76 -10.29 -0.22
C ASP A 40 22.81 -11.24 -0.98
N ASP A 41 23.05 -11.40 -2.29
CA ASP A 41 22.28 -12.28 -3.19
C ASP A 41 22.33 -13.75 -2.78
N ARG A 42 23.39 -14.19 -2.09
CA ARG A 42 23.53 -15.59 -1.63
C ARG A 42 22.61 -15.84 -0.45
N ALA A 43 22.61 -14.96 0.54
CA ALA A 43 21.68 -15.03 1.67
C ALA A 43 20.23 -14.99 1.17
N LEU A 44 19.93 -14.10 0.22
CA LEU A 44 18.60 -14.01 -0.38
C LEU A 44 18.20 -15.31 -1.10
N ARG A 45 19.11 -15.91 -1.89
CA ARG A 45 18.89 -17.22 -2.54
C ARG A 45 18.55 -18.30 -1.52
N ASP A 46 19.31 -18.36 -0.44
CA ASP A 46 19.14 -19.38 0.60
C ASP A 46 17.79 -19.23 1.31
N VAL A 47 17.37 -18.00 1.64
CA VAL A 47 16.06 -17.71 2.23
C VAL A 47 14.92 -18.09 1.28
N LEU A 48 14.99 -17.67 0.01
CA LEU A 48 13.97 -17.98 -0.99
C LEU A 48 13.85 -19.50 -1.21
N GLY A 49 14.99 -20.20 -1.28
CA GLY A 49 15.03 -21.65 -1.43
C GLY A 49 14.48 -22.39 -0.20
N GLN A 50 14.79 -21.93 1.00
CA GLN A 50 14.22 -22.48 2.24
C GLN A 50 12.70 -22.30 2.31
N PHE A 51 12.19 -21.11 1.96
CA PHE A 51 10.75 -20.86 1.92
C PHE A 51 10.06 -21.73 0.86
N ALA A 52 10.66 -21.87 -0.33
CA ALA A 52 10.12 -22.72 -1.39
C ALA A 52 10.02 -24.19 -0.96
N ARG A 53 11.05 -24.72 -0.27
CA ARG A 53 11.01 -26.06 0.33
C ARG A 53 9.94 -26.18 1.41
N PHE A 54 9.83 -25.19 2.29
CA PHE A 54 8.77 -25.16 3.29
C PHE A 54 7.37 -25.21 2.66
N ALA A 55 7.14 -24.49 1.57
CA ALA A 55 5.87 -24.56 0.84
C ALA A 55 5.65 -25.96 0.24
N ASP A 56 6.67 -26.54 -0.41
CA ASP A 56 6.61 -27.87 -1.01
C ASP A 56 6.35 -28.98 0.03
N ASP A 57 7.01 -28.92 1.19
CA ASP A 57 6.81 -29.84 2.32
C ASP A 57 5.37 -29.81 2.86
N ASN A 58 4.66 -28.69 2.66
CA ASN A 58 3.24 -28.53 3.01
C ASN A 58 2.28 -28.81 1.84
N GLY A 59 2.80 -29.24 0.68
CA GLY A 59 2.02 -29.51 -0.52
C GLY A 59 1.50 -28.24 -1.23
N TRP A 60 2.18 -27.11 -1.05
CA TRP A 60 1.81 -25.83 -1.66
C TRP A 60 2.78 -25.44 -2.77
N THR A 61 2.24 -24.85 -3.84
CA THR A 61 3.03 -24.19 -4.87
C THR A 61 3.43 -22.79 -4.40
N PRO A 62 4.73 -22.51 -4.18
CA PRO A 62 5.21 -21.19 -3.83
C PRO A 62 5.08 -20.18 -4.99
N VAL A 63 4.63 -18.96 -4.68
CA VAL A 63 4.60 -17.82 -5.61
C VAL A 63 5.17 -16.58 -4.92
N PHE A 64 6.22 -16.01 -5.48
CA PHE A 64 6.83 -14.78 -4.98
C PHE A 64 6.17 -13.56 -5.64
N TYR A 65 5.24 -12.93 -4.95
CA TYR A 65 4.48 -11.79 -5.44
C TYR A 65 4.98 -10.47 -4.85
N SER A 66 4.86 -9.38 -5.62
CA SER A 66 5.32 -8.04 -5.27
C SER A 66 6.82 -7.97 -4.90
N VAL A 67 7.65 -8.67 -5.67
CA VAL A 67 9.11 -8.61 -5.56
C VAL A 67 9.70 -7.53 -6.47
N PRO A 68 10.75 -6.81 -6.04
CA PRO A 68 11.42 -5.82 -6.89
C PRO A 68 11.99 -6.44 -8.17
N ALA A 69 11.92 -5.68 -9.28
CA ALA A 69 12.47 -6.11 -10.56
C ALA A 69 13.97 -6.44 -10.51
N SER A 70 14.72 -5.87 -9.56
CA SER A 70 16.14 -6.17 -9.33
C SER A 70 16.40 -7.64 -8.93
N MET A 71 15.40 -8.36 -8.41
CA MET A 71 15.51 -9.78 -8.07
C MET A 71 15.30 -10.72 -9.27
N THR A 72 14.90 -10.18 -10.44
CA THR A 72 14.64 -11.00 -11.65
C THR A 72 15.82 -11.88 -12.06
N PRO A 73 17.08 -11.38 -12.11
CA PRO A 73 18.23 -12.22 -12.47
C PRO A 73 18.40 -13.39 -11.49
N LEU A 74 18.29 -13.12 -10.18
CA LEU A 74 18.38 -14.14 -9.14
C LEU A 74 17.32 -15.24 -9.31
N PHE A 75 16.06 -14.86 -9.54
CA PHE A 75 14.98 -15.83 -9.77
C PHE A 75 15.23 -16.70 -11.01
N ARG A 76 15.72 -16.10 -12.11
CA ARG A 76 16.06 -16.85 -13.33
C ARG A 76 17.20 -17.84 -13.11
N GLU A 77 18.23 -17.45 -12.37
CA GLU A 77 19.34 -18.34 -12.01
C GLU A 77 18.89 -19.50 -11.11
N MET A 78 17.86 -19.28 -10.29
CA MET A 78 17.23 -20.31 -9.47
C MET A 78 16.23 -21.18 -10.27
N GLY A 79 16.02 -20.91 -11.56
CA GLY A 79 15.12 -21.67 -12.43
C GLY A 79 13.65 -21.25 -12.38
N TRP A 80 13.33 -20.06 -11.86
CA TRP A 80 11.96 -19.55 -11.77
C TRP A 80 11.56 -18.75 -13.00
N GLU A 81 10.28 -18.84 -13.33
CA GLU A 81 9.64 -17.91 -14.27
C GLU A 81 9.27 -16.60 -13.56
N THR A 82 9.29 -15.50 -14.31
CA THR A 82 9.03 -14.15 -13.78
C THR A 82 8.04 -13.44 -14.68
N LEU A 83 7.06 -12.75 -14.08
CA LEU A 83 6.03 -11.99 -14.77
C LEU A 83 5.92 -10.60 -14.14
N VAL A 84 5.89 -9.56 -14.97
CA VAL A 84 5.61 -8.19 -14.51
C VAL A 84 4.11 -8.06 -14.26
N VAL A 85 3.74 -7.80 -13.01
CA VAL A 85 2.33 -7.67 -12.59
C VAL A 85 1.91 -6.21 -12.36
N ALA A 86 2.87 -5.32 -12.13
CA ALA A 86 2.61 -3.90 -11.87
C ALA A 86 3.86 -3.04 -12.13
N GLU A 87 3.63 -1.77 -12.40
CA GLU A 87 4.65 -0.72 -12.38
C GLU A 87 4.28 0.33 -11.32
N GLU A 88 5.29 0.87 -10.64
CA GLU A 88 5.08 1.84 -9.57
C GLU A 88 5.75 3.18 -9.91
N THR A 89 5.01 4.26 -9.75
CA THR A 89 5.55 5.62 -9.92
C THR A 89 6.26 6.06 -8.64
N VAL A 90 7.57 6.32 -8.74
CA VAL A 90 8.39 6.76 -7.60
C VAL A 90 8.63 8.27 -7.68
N VAL A 91 8.15 8.98 -6.67
CA VAL A 91 8.50 10.40 -6.45
C VAL A 91 9.56 10.46 -5.35
N ARG A 92 10.62 11.25 -5.56
CA ARG A 92 11.68 11.49 -4.55
C ARG A 92 11.50 12.88 -3.93
N PRO A 93 10.86 13.01 -2.75
CA PRO A 93 10.47 14.31 -2.22
C PRO A 93 11.65 15.29 -2.05
N GLY A 94 12.82 14.80 -1.62
CA GLY A 94 13.99 15.66 -1.38
C GLY A 94 14.58 16.33 -2.63
N THR A 95 14.28 15.83 -3.83
CA THR A 95 14.73 16.42 -5.10
C THR A 95 13.57 16.90 -5.96
N TRP A 96 12.34 16.68 -5.51
CA TRP A 96 11.13 16.96 -6.29
C TRP A 96 10.68 18.40 -6.06
N GLN A 97 10.27 19.07 -7.14
CA GLN A 97 9.73 20.43 -7.11
C GLN A 97 8.57 20.57 -8.07
N THR A 98 7.54 21.32 -7.68
CA THR A 98 6.37 21.66 -8.49
C THR A 98 6.66 22.84 -9.42
N THR A 99 7.74 22.80 -10.20
CA THR A 99 8.17 23.89 -11.09
C THR A 99 8.00 23.54 -12.57
N GLY A 100 7.91 24.55 -13.44
CA GLY A 100 7.77 24.36 -14.89
C GLY A 100 6.37 23.93 -15.35
N LYS A 101 6.22 23.74 -16.68
CA LYS A 101 4.94 23.50 -17.35
C LYS A 101 4.30 22.14 -16.99
N LYS A 102 5.12 21.10 -16.82
CA LYS A 102 4.63 19.73 -16.52
C LYS A 102 3.86 19.62 -15.20
N TRP A 103 4.11 20.52 -14.24
CA TRP A 103 3.47 20.54 -12.92
C TRP A 103 2.34 21.58 -12.79
N GLN A 104 1.90 22.18 -13.91
CA GLN A 104 0.87 23.21 -13.91
C GLN A 104 -0.46 22.70 -13.33
N ASP A 105 -0.87 21.48 -13.69
CA ASP A 105 -2.13 20.91 -13.23
C ASP A 105 -2.10 20.63 -11.73
N VAL A 106 -0.97 20.14 -11.21
CA VAL A 106 -0.77 19.92 -9.78
C VAL A 106 -0.85 21.24 -9.00
N ARG A 107 -0.15 22.29 -9.46
CA ARG A 107 -0.24 23.62 -8.82
C ARG A 107 -1.65 24.20 -8.89
N THR A 108 -2.35 24.00 -10.01
CA THR A 108 -3.73 24.47 -10.18
C THR A 108 -4.66 23.79 -9.18
N SER A 109 -4.49 22.49 -8.96
CA SER A 109 -5.25 21.73 -7.97
C SER A 109 -4.93 22.13 -6.53
N ILE A 110 -3.66 22.36 -6.19
CA ILE A 110 -3.26 22.90 -4.87
C ILE A 110 -3.92 24.26 -4.63
N ASN A 111 -3.77 25.20 -5.57
CA ASN A 111 -4.38 26.53 -5.44
C ASN A 111 -5.92 26.48 -5.40
N ARG A 112 -6.55 25.46 -5.98
CA ARG A 112 -8.00 25.26 -5.89
C ARG A 112 -8.39 24.77 -4.50
N ALA A 113 -7.66 23.80 -3.96
CA ALA A 113 -7.86 23.29 -2.60
C ALA A 113 -7.69 24.42 -1.58
N ASP A 114 -6.63 25.23 -1.70
CA ASP A 114 -6.39 26.38 -0.82
C ASP A 114 -7.55 27.39 -0.87
N ARG A 115 -8.06 27.71 -2.07
CA ARG A 115 -9.21 28.61 -2.24
C ARG A 115 -10.51 28.04 -1.67
N ALA A 116 -10.64 26.72 -1.64
CA ALA A 116 -11.76 26.02 -1.02
C ALA A 116 -11.58 25.86 0.51
N GLY A 117 -10.48 26.37 1.08
CA GLY A 117 -10.18 26.24 2.51
C GLY A 117 -9.83 24.80 2.93
N ILE A 118 -9.45 23.94 1.98
CA ILE A 118 -9.11 22.55 2.28
C ILE A 118 -7.74 22.50 2.95
N ARG A 119 -7.69 21.87 4.13
CA ARG A 119 -6.46 21.59 4.89
C ARG A 119 -6.15 20.10 4.90
N ALA A 120 -4.85 19.79 4.99
CA ALA A 120 -4.36 18.44 5.13
C ALA A 120 -4.06 18.13 6.61
N GLU A 121 -4.61 17.04 7.14
CA GLU A 121 -4.44 16.63 8.55
C GLU A 121 -3.84 15.22 8.64
N TRP A 122 -2.74 15.07 9.39
CA TRP A 122 -2.18 13.77 9.73
C TRP A 122 -2.74 13.29 11.07
N THR A 123 -3.23 12.06 11.12
CA THR A 123 -3.83 11.46 12.33
C THR A 123 -3.67 9.94 12.34
N THR A 124 -4.13 9.29 13.40
CA THR A 124 -4.46 7.86 13.42
C THR A 124 -5.96 7.64 13.51
N TRP A 125 -6.44 6.43 13.26
CA TRP A 125 -7.86 6.10 13.44
C TRP A 125 -8.32 6.31 14.89
N ALA A 126 -7.48 5.94 15.86
CA ALA A 126 -7.78 6.07 17.28
C ALA A 126 -7.96 7.54 17.74
N GLU A 127 -7.40 8.49 17.01
CA GLU A 127 -7.47 9.93 17.29
C GLU A 127 -8.60 10.63 16.52
N LEU A 128 -9.32 9.92 15.64
CA LEU A 128 -10.40 10.51 14.86
C LEU A 128 -11.59 10.91 15.76
N PRO A 129 -12.15 12.13 15.58
CA PRO A 129 -13.50 12.42 16.00
C PRO A 129 -14.49 11.43 15.37
N LEU A 130 -15.53 11.04 16.11
CA LEU A 130 -16.54 10.09 15.63
C LEU A 130 -17.19 10.53 14.30
N ALA A 131 -17.39 11.84 14.13
CA ALA A 131 -17.93 12.40 12.89
C ALA A 131 -17.03 12.12 11.67
N TRP A 132 -15.72 12.30 11.82
CA TRP A 132 -14.76 12.03 10.74
C TRP A 132 -14.66 10.53 10.44
N ALA A 133 -14.64 9.68 11.48
CA ALA A 133 -14.64 8.22 11.29
C ALA A 133 -15.88 7.75 10.52
N SER A 134 -17.07 8.25 10.88
CA SER A 134 -18.32 7.93 10.19
C SER A 134 -18.33 8.41 8.73
N GLN A 135 -17.78 9.60 8.44
CA GLN A 135 -17.65 10.08 7.06
C GLN A 135 -16.71 9.19 6.25
N ILE A 136 -15.61 8.71 6.85
CA ILE A 136 -14.66 7.81 6.17
C ILE A 136 -15.31 6.46 5.87
N GLU A 137 -16.07 5.91 6.81
CA GLU A 137 -16.84 4.67 6.61
C GLU A 137 -17.86 4.84 5.48
N GLN A 138 -18.64 5.91 5.51
CA GLN A 138 -19.62 6.22 4.46
C GLN A 138 -18.97 6.36 3.09
N MET A 139 -17.88 7.12 2.97
CA MET A 139 -17.14 7.26 1.70
C MET A 139 -16.60 5.91 1.20
N SER A 140 -16.19 5.02 2.09
CA SER A 140 -15.73 3.69 1.72
C SER A 140 -16.89 2.83 1.20
N GLU A 141 -18.03 2.85 1.88
CA GLU A 141 -19.24 2.12 1.47
C GLU A 141 -19.77 2.60 0.11
N GLU A 142 -19.87 3.92 -0.09
CA GLU A 142 -20.28 4.53 -1.35
C GLU A 142 -19.34 4.11 -2.49
N TRP A 143 -18.02 4.17 -2.24
CA TRP A 143 -17.03 3.76 -3.24
C TRP A 143 -17.13 2.27 -3.61
N VAL A 144 -17.43 1.39 -2.65
CA VAL A 144 -17.61 -0.04 -2.90
C VAL A 144 -18.93 -0.30 -3.63
N ALA A 145 -20.02 0.38 -3.25
CA ALA A 145 -21.32 0.25 -3.87
C ALA A 145 -21.33 0.67 -5.36
N GLU A 146 -20.50 1.65 -5.73
CA GLU A 146 -20.32 2.08 -7.12
C GLU A 146 -19.48 1.11 -7.98
N LYS A 147 -18.80 0.13 -7.36
CA LYS A 147 -17.96 -0.84 -8.08
C LYS A 147 -18.70 -2.15 -8.30
N GLU A 148 -18.56 -2.70 -9.51
CA GLU A 148 -19.04 -4.06 -9.83
C GLU A 148 -18.24 -5.17 -9.12
N LEU A 149 -17.11 -4.82 -8.49
CA LEU A 149 -16.23 -5.76 -7.79
C LEU A 149 -16.41 -5.63 -6.28
N PRO A 150 -16.49 -6.76 -5.54
CA PRO A 150 -16.51 -6.74 -4.09
C PRO A 150 -15.21 -6.16 -3.52
N GLU A 151 -15.20 -5.87 -2.22
CA GLU A 151 -13.98 -5.42 -1.54
C GLU A 151 -12.80 -6.36 -1.80
N MET A 152 -11.75 -5.80 -2.43
CA MET A 152 -10.51 -6.51 -2.67
C MET A 152 -9.65 -6.51 -1.40
N GLY A 153 -9.17 -7.68 -0.98
CA GLY A 153 -8.21 -7.86 0.11
C GLY A 153 -6.80 -8.21 -0.36
N PHE A 154 -6.00 -8.81 0.51
CA PHE A 154 -4.61 -9.25 0.29
C PHE A 154 -3.58 -8.11 0.24
N THR A 155 -3.50 -7.37 -0.86
CA THR A 155 -2.55 -6.25 -1.03
C THR A 155 -3.20 -4.88 -0.91
N LEU A 156 -4.53 -4.86 -0.91
CA LEU A 156 -5.34 -3.67 -0.68
C LEU A 156 -6.05 -3.83 0.67
N GLY A 157 -5.83 -2.89 1.60
CA GLY A 157 -6.55 -2.83 2.86
C GLY A 157 -7.91 -2.16 2.67
N GLY A 158 -8.91 -2.55 3.47
CA GLY A 158 -10.18 -1.87 3.66
C GLY A 158 -10.15 -0.94 4.88
N VAL A 159 -11.33 -0.60 5.40
CA VAL A 159 -11.48 0.25 6.58
C VAL A 159 -10.87 -0.39 7.83
N GLU A 160 -10.96 -1.72 7.96
CA GLU A 160 -10.42 -2.41 9.12
C GLU A 160 -8.90 -2.25 9.25
N GLU A 161 -8.17 -2.28 8.12
CA GLU A 161 -6.73 -2.01 8.10
C GLU A 161 -6.40 -0.56 8.47
N LEU A 162 -7.32 0.40 8.31
CA LEU A 162 -7.10 1.78 8.77
C LEU A 162 -7.07 1.88 10.30
N ARG A 163 -7.70 0.93 11.00
CA ARG A 163 -7.79 0.88 12.46
C ARG A 163 -6.50 0.39 13.13
N ASP A 164 -5.57 -0.17 12.38
CA ASP A 164 -4.26 -0.58 12.90
C ASP A 164 -3.49 0.64 13.47
N PRO A 165 -3.07 0.63 14.75
CA PRO A 165 -2.34 1.75 15.37
C PRO A 165 -1.03 2.12 14.66
N ALA A 166 -0.44 1.19 13.90
CA ALA A 166 0.74 1.42 13.09
C ALA A 166 0.45 2.15 11.77
N VAL A 167 -0.82 2.28 11.37
CA VAL A 167 -1.22 3.02 10.17
C VAL A 167 -1.39 4.50 10.50
N ARG A 168 -0.96 5.36 9.58
CA ARG A 168 -1.21 6.80 9.62
C ARG A 168 -2.23 7.17 8.55
N LEU A 169 -3.07 8.13 8.86
CA LEU A 169 -4.09 8.65 7.96
C LEU A 169 -3.73 10.08 7.57
N MET A 170 -3.82 10.37 6.29
CA MET A 170 -3.83 11.73 5.77
C MET A 170 -5.26 12.05 5.34
N LEU A 171 -5.85 13.09 5.93
CA LEU A 171 -7.18 13.57 5.61
C LEU A 171 -7.11 14.89 4.84
N ALA A 172 -8.05 15.09 3.91
CA ALA A 172 -8.36 16.40 3.35
C ALA A 172 -9.67 16.88 3.98
N ILE A 173 -9.61 18.00 4.70
CA ILE A 173 -10.74 18.54 5.48
C ILE A 173 -11.07 19.93 4.94
N ASP A 174 -12.33 20.22 4.64
CA ASP A 174 -12.74 21.53 4.14
C ASP A 174 -12.92 22.58 5.26
N ALA A 175 -13.37 23.78 4.88
CA ALA A 175 -13.58 24.89 5.80
C ALA A 175 -14.74 24.67 6.80
N ASP A 176 -15.65 23.74 6.51
CA ASP A 176 -16.80 23.38 7.35
C ASP A 176 -16.51 22.16 8.26
N ASP A 177 -15.25 21.72 8.31
CA ASP A 177 -14.75 20.57 9.06
C ASP A 177 -15.29 19.21 8.56
N HIS A 178 -15.63 19.13 7.28
CA HIS A 178 -15.99 17.88 6.61
C HIS A 178 -14.79 17.23 5.92
N VAL A 179 -14.69 15.91 6.07
CA VAL A 179 -13.67 15.08 5.42
C VAL A 179 -14.06 14.83 3.97
N GLN A 180 -13.24 15.36 3.06
CA GLN A 180 -13.42 15.24 1.61
C GLN A 180 -12.69 14.02 1.03
N ALA A 181 -11.60 13.60 1.67
CA ALA A 181 -10.85 12.42 1.29
C ALA A 181 -10.02 11.89 2.47
N ALA A 182 -9.75 10.58 2.45
CA ALA A 182 -8.86 9.92 3.38
C ALA A 182 -7.90 8.97 2.66
N ARG A 183 -6.66 8.91 3.13
CA ARG A 183 -5.65 7.99 2.59
C ARG A 183 -4.80 7.39 3.71
N ALA A 184 -4.59 6.09 3.63
CA ALA A 184 -3.62 5.38 4.47
C ALA A 184 -2.17 5.65 4.02
N GLY A 185 -1.29 5.81 4.99
CA GLY A 185 0.16 5.91 4.82
C GLY A 185 0.90 5.10 5.89
N CYS A 186 2.16 4.78 5.61
CA CYS A 186 3.08 4.17 6.56
C CYS A 186 3.62 5.25 7.54
N PRO A 187 4.11 4.92 8.75
CA PRO A 187 4.63 5.92 9.67
C PRO A 187 5.84 6.71 9.13
N PRO A 188 5.98 8.00 9.48
CA PRO A 188 7.22 8.73 9.26
C PRO A 188 8.35 8.17 10.13
N GLY A 189 9.52 7.88 9.52
CA GLY A 189 10.74 7.46 10.23
C GLY A 189 11.30 6.10 9.83
N ALA A 190 10.52 5.25 9.14
CA ALA A 190 11.13 4.18 8.36
C ALA A 190 11.84 4.83 7.17
N THR A 191 13.05 4.38 6.82
CA THR A 191 13.73 4.63 5.53
C THR A 191 12.97 3.98 4.36
N ALA A 192 11.64 4.06 4.41
CA ALA A 192 10.71 3.37 3.56
C ALA A 192 10.31 4.25 2.37
N ARG A 193 10.23 3.58 1.24
CA ARG A 193 9.49 4.03 0.08
C ARG A 193 8.01 4.16 0.48
N TRP A 194 7.46 5.35 0.30
CA TRP A 194 6.04 5.60 0.51
C TRP A 194 5.28 5.06 -0.71
N SER A 195 4.46 4.04 -0.51
CA SER A 195 3.46 3.62 -1.49
C SER A 195 2.11 4.26 -1.17
N ALA A 196 1.34 4.60 -2.20
CA ALA A 196 -0.08 4.84 -2.01
C ALA A 196 -0.75 3.48 -1.80
N GLY A 197 -1.31 3.25 -0.62
CA GLY A 197 -2.40 2.29 -0.45
C GLY A 197 -3.69 2.86 -1.03
N ARG A 198 -4.83 2.24 -0.70
CA ARG A 198 -6.16 2.71 -1.13
C ARG A 198 -6.32 4.21 -0.81
N SER A 199 -6.76 4.96 -1.81
CA SER A 199 -7.25 6.33 -1.64
C SER A 199 -8.77 6.31 -1.83
N THR A 200 -9.51 6.68 -0.79
CA THR A 200 -10.96 6.95 -0.89
C THR A 200 -11.13 8.46 -0.98
N SER A 201 -11.76 8.92 -2.06
CA SER A 201 -12.12 10.32 -2.29
C SER A 201 -13.61 10.42 -2.55
N CYS A 202 -14.31 11.32 -1.86
CA CYS A 202 -15.71 11.62 -2.17
C CYS A 202 -15.77 12.38 -3.49
N ALA A 203 -16.58 11.92 -4.45
CA ALA A 203 -16.88 12.67 -5.66
C ALA A 203 -17.92 13.76 -5.34
N ALA A 204 -17.49 14.86 -4.73
CA ALA A 204 -18.35 16.04 -4.54
C ALA A 204 -17.53 17.34 -4.52
N ALA A 205 -16.80 17.62 -5.60
CA ALA A 205 -16.49 19.00 -5.95
C ALA A 205 -17.28 19.33 -7.22
N PRO A 206 -18.18 20.34 -7.23
CA PRO A 206 -18.91 20.69 -8.44
C PRO A 206 -17.88 21.06 -9.50
N THR A 207 -17.82 20.26 -10.58
CA THR A 207 -17.20 20.67 -11.82
C THR A 207 -17.94 21.92 -12.27
N GLY A 208 -17.32 23.07 -12.00
CA GLY A 208 -17.76 24.34 -12.55
C GLY A 208 -17.88 24.19 -14.06
N SER A 209 -19.12 24.22 -14.52
CA SER A 209 -19.50 24.49 -15.89
C SER A 209 -18.76 25.74 -16.37
N THR A 210 -17.95 25.58 -17.40
CA THR A 210 -17.78 26.63 -18.42
C THR A 210 -17.56 25.92 -19.75
N ALA A 211 -18.39 26.34 -20.70
CA ALA A 211 -18.43 25.93 -22.10
C ALA A 211 -17.10 26.08 -22.85
#